data_AF-X0ZTW3-F1
#
_entry.id   AF-X0ZTW3-F1
#
_cell.length_a   1.000
_cell.length_b   1.000
_cell.length_c   1.000
_cell.angle_alpha   90.00
_cell.angle_beta   90.00
_cell.angle_gamma   90.00
#
_symmetry.space_group_name_H-M   'P 1'
#
loop_
_entity.id
_entity.type
_entity.pdbx_description
1 polymer ?
#
loop_
_entity_poly.entity_id
_entity_poly.type
_entity_poly.pdbx_seq_one_letter_code
_entity_poly.pdbx_strand_id
1 'polypeptide(L)' 'MVEYYISWWNVENLFDVESSPERFPKLDRILKKELQGWDANVLEQKLLQLAKVIQKLNDNNVCKP' A
#
# COMPACT_ATOMS: atom_id res chain seq x y z
N MET A 1 -18.36 -7.88 26.95
CA MET A 1 -18.36 -6.74 26.00
C MET A 1 -17.44 -7.15 24.85
N VAL A 2 -17.82 -6.95 23.59
CA VAL A 2 -16.97 -7.34 22.45
C VAL A 2 -16.03 -6.18 22.11
N GLU A 3 -14.74 -6.45 22.04
CA GLU A 3 -13.73 -5.47 21.62
C GLU A 3 -13.49 -5.57 20.11
N TYR A 4 -13.52 -4.43 19.42
CA TYR A 4 -13.23 -4.34 17.99
C TYR A 4 -11.95 -3.53 17.78
N TYR A 5 -11.01 -4.11 17.03
CA TYR A 5 -9.76 -3.47 16.65
C TYR A 5 -9.80 -3.08 15.17
N ILE A 6 -9.95 -1.79 14.91
CA ILE A 6 -10.00 -1.24 13.55
C ILE A 6 -8.69 -0.49 13.29
N SER A 7 -8.02 -0.87 12.21
CA SER A 7 -6.82 -0.19 11.72
C SER A 7 -7.08 0.34 10.31
N TRP A 8 -6.59 1.54 10.01
CA TRP A 8 -6.65 2.14 8.68
C TRP A 8 -5.30 2.76 8.32
N TRP A 9 -5.02 2.88 7.02
CA TRP A 9 -3.79 3.46 6.51
C TRP A 9 -4.07 4.39 5.35
N ASN A 10 -3.39 5.54 5.30
CA ASN A 10 -3.44 6.43 4.13
C ASN A 10 -2.47 5.91 3.06
N VAL A 11 -2.98 5.70 1.84
CA VAL A 11 -2.21 5.17 0.70
C VAL A 11 -1.97 6.22 -0.39
N GLU A 12 -2.10 7.52 -0.09
CA GLU A 12 -1.89 8.60 -1.06
C GLU A 12 -0.51 8.58 -1.73
N ASN A 13 0.51 8.09 -1.01
CA ASN A 13 1.88 8.00 -1.52
C ASN A 13 2.15 6.70 -2.31
N LEU A 14 1.14 5.83 -2.43
CA LEU A 14 1.24 4.62 -3.24
C LEU A 14 0.84 4.96 -4.67
N PHE A 15 1.85 5.21 -5.51
CA PHE A 15 1.63 5.47 -6.93
C PHE A 15 1.07 4.23 -7.64
N ASP A 16 0.22 4.49 -8.65
CA ASP A 16 -0.21 3.49 -9.60
C ASP A 16 0.95 3.03 -10.51
N VAL A 17 0.75 1.97 -11.29
CA VAL A 17 1.76 1.35 -12.16
C VAL A 17 2.41 2.36 -13.11
N GLU A 18 3.67 2.10 -13.47
CA GLU A 18 4.48 2.96 -14.35
C GLU A 18 3.71 3.40 -15.60
N SER A 19 2.98 2.49 -16.23
CA SER A 19 2.22 2.72 -17.48
C SER A 19 0.76 3.14 -17.29
N SER A 20 0.39 3.67 -16.11
CA SER A 20 -1.00 4.04 -15.83
C SER A 20 -1.52 5.11 -16.82
N PRO A 21 -2.61 4.85 -17.56
CA PRO A 21 -3.15 5.79 -18.54
C PRO A 21 -3.86 6.99 -17.88
N GLU A 22 -4.19 6.88 -16.59
CA GLU A 22 -4.92 7.90 -15.84
C GLU A 22 -3.99 9.01 -15.29
N ARG A 23 -2.67 8.81 -15.35
CA ARG A 23 -1.70 9.76 -14.79
C ARG A 23 -1.61 11.02 -15.62
N PHE A 24 -1.74 12.18 -14.96
CA PHE A 24 -1.58 13.47 -15.61
C PHE A 24 -0.17 13.62 -16.24
N PRO A 25 -0.03 14.11 -17.49
CA PRO A 25 1.24 14.09 -18.23
C PRO A 25 2.43 14.78 -17.54
N LYS A 26 2.17 15.87 -16.82
CA LYS A 26 3.22 16.58 -16.06
C LYS A 26 3.77 15.70 -14.93
N LEU A 27 2.88 14.99 -14.25
CA LEU A 27 3.23 14.10 -13.14
C LEU A 27 3.99 12.88 -13.67
N ASP A 28 3.54 12.33 -14.80
CA ASP A 28 4.23 11.22 -15.47
C ASP A 28 5.68 11.58 -15.81
N ARG A 29 5.92 12.77 -16.37
CA ARG A 29 7.28 13.24 -16.69
C ARG A 29 8.18 13.36 -15.46
N ILE A 30 7.62 13.74 -14.31
CA ILE A 30 8.37 13.91 -13.05
C ILE A 30 8.70 12.54 -12.46
N LEU A 31 7.74 11.62 -12.46
CA LEU A 31 7.86 10.33 -11.78
C LEU A 31 8.47 9.22 -12.65
N LYS A 32 8.66 9.44 -13.95
CA LYS A 32 9.12 8.41 -14.88
C LYS A 32 10.36 7.63 -14.42
N LYS A 33 11.34 8.30 -13.79
CA LYS A 33 12.54 7.63 -13.28
C LYS A 33 12.26 6.86 -11.98
N GLU A 34 11.42 7.40 -11.10
CA GLU A 34 11.09 6.80 -9.81
C GLU A 34 10.20 5.57 -9.95
N LEU A 35 9.36 5.54 -10.99
CA LEU A 35 8.45 4.42 -11.27
C LEU A 35 9.04 3.40 -12.24
N GLN A 36 10.31 3.50 -12.60
CA GLN A 36 10.92 2.52 -13.51
C GLN A 36 10.87 1.11 -12.91
N GLY A 37 10.14 0.20 -13.57
CA GLY A 37 9.93 -1.17 -13.08
C GLY A 37 8.88 -1.28 -11.98
N TRP A 38 8.14 -0.20 -11.68
CA TRP A 38 6.97 -0.22 -10.81
C TRP A 38 5.76 -0.75 -11.57
N ASP A 39 5.72 -2.07 -11.75
CA ASP A 39 4.65 -2.77 -12.47
C ASP A 39 3.51 -3.22 -11.53
N ALA A 40 2.48 -3.84 -12.12
CA ALA A 40 1.33 -4.35 -11.38
C ALA A 40 1.71 -5.41 -10.33
N ASN A 41 2.74 -6.23 -10.62
CA ASN A 41 3.19 -7.27 -9.70
C ASN A 41 3.86 -6.65 -8.46
N VAL A 42 4.70 -5.63 -8.66
CA VAL A 42 5.36 -4.90 -7.56
C VAL A 42 4.32 -4.18 -6.71
N LEU A 43 3.33 -3.52 -7.34
CA LEU A 43 2.24 -2.86 -6.63
C LEU A 43 1.43 -3.85 -5.78
N GLU A 44 1.03 -4.99 -6.35
CA GLU A 44 0.30 -6.04 -5.64
C GLU A 44 1.12 -6.59 -4.46
N GLN A 45 2.41 -6.86 -4.66
CA GLN A 45 3.29 -7.30 -3.59
C GLN A 45 3.37 -6.30 -2.44
N LYS A 46 3.39 -5.00 -2.74
CA LYS A 46 3.42 -3.93 -1.73
C LYS A 46 2.10 -3.82 -0.97
N LEU A 47 0.97 -3.97 -1.64
CA LEU A 47 -0.35 -4.06 -1.00
C LEU A 47 -0.44 -5.26 -0.06
N LEU A 48 0.04 -6.43 -0.49
CA LEU A 48 0.09 -7.63 0.34
C LEU A 48 1.01 -7.47 1.56
N GLN A 49 2.14 -6.79 1.40
CA GLN A 49 3.04 -6.47 2.52
C GLN A 49 2.35 -5.55 3.53
N LEU A 50 1.65 -4.50 3.06
CA LEU A 50 0.90 -3.58 3.93
C LEU A 50 -0.23 -4.31 4.68
N ALA A 51 -1.01 -5.14 3.99
CA ALA A 51 -2.07 -5.94 4.60
C ALA A 51 -1.53 -6.87 5.70
N LYS A 52 -0.39 -7.52 5.46
CA LYS A 52 0.27 -8.38 6.47
C LYS A 52 0.70 -7.60 7.71
N VAL A 53 1.22 -6.38 7.55
CA VAL A 53 1.60 -5.54 8.69
C VAL A 53 0.36 -5.13 9.50
N ILE A 54 -0.71 -4.71 8.83
CA ILE A 54 -1.97 -4.35 9.49
C ILE A 54 -2.56 -5.53 10.26
N GLN A 55 -2.53 -6.74 9.68
CA GLN A 55 -2.96 -7.95 10.38
C GLN A 55 -2.14 -8.21 11.65
N LYS A 56 -0.81 -8.08 11.57
CA LYS A 56 0.08 -8.27 12.74
C LYS A 56 -0.13 -7.24 13.85
N LEU A 57 -0.57 -6.03 13.54
CA LEU A 57 -0.92 -5.03 14.56
C LEU A 57 -2.11 -5.51 15.42
N ASN A 58 -3.05 -6.25 14.84
CA ASN A 58 -4.16 -6.83 15.57
C ASN A 58 -3.74 -8.09 16.35
N ASP A 59 -2.83 -8.91 15.81
CA ASP A 59 -2.35 -10.13 16.48
C ASP A 59 -1.60 -9.84 17.79
N ASN A 60 -0.86 -8.72 17.86
CA ASN A 60 -0.14 -8.34 19.09
C ASN A 60 -1.04 -7.80 20.21
N ASN A 61 -2.31 -7.48 19.91
CA ASN A 61 -3.31 -7.11 20.91
C ASN A 61 -4.09 -8.34 21.43
N VAL A 62 -3.82 -9.53 20.89
CA VAL A 62 -4.33 -10.78 21.46
C VAL A 62 -3.51 -11.06 22.72
N CYS A 63 -4.08 -10.61 23.85
CA CYS A 63 -3.70 -10.88 25.23
C CYS A 63 -2.72 -12.06 25.35
N LYS A 64 -1.43 -11.77 25.59
CA LYS A 64 -0.51 -12.81 26.07
C LYS A 64 -0.92 -13.19 27.49
N PRO A 65 -0.92 -14.49 27.84
CA PRO A 65 -1.26 -14.94 29.18
C PRO A 65 -0.33 -14.34 30.25
#